data_AF-A0A7C3ZDS3-F1
#
_entry.id   AF-A0A7C3ZDS3-F1
#
_cell.length_a   1.000
_cell.length_b   1.000
_cell.length_c   1.000
_cell.angle_alpha   90.00
_cell.angle_beta   90.00
_cell.angle_gamma   90.00
#
_symmetry.space_group_name_H-M   'P 1'
#
loop_
_entity.id
_entity.type
_entity.pdbx_description
1 polymer ?
#
loop_
_entity_poly.entity_id
_entity_poly.type
_entity_poly.pdbx_seq_one_letter_code
_entity_poly.pdbx_strand_id
1 'polypeptide(L)'
;MPKKMAQSAMEFLMTYGWALLIMVIIIAVLFYLGILQPKTPNSLIFSPGFSASSFRVGNGTGAFELDFGHAKGQTIRVTKAGCSMQEIPALTQSLTNLTNPVVIPSGTHKWIIGGDS
;
A
#
# COMPACT_ATOMS: atom_id res chain seq x y z
N MET A 1 -2.72 57.10 14.14
CA MET A 1 -1.32 56.67 13.89
C MET A 1 -1.11 55.26 14.47
N PRO A 2 -1.19 54.17 13.68
CA PRO A 2 -1.05 52.82 14.20
C PRO A 2 0.42 52.40 14.26
N LYS A 3 1.20 52.93 15.22
CA LYS A 3 2.62 52.60 15.41
C LYS A 3 2.87 51.52 16.48
N LYS A 4 1.82 51.07 17.18
CA LYS A 4 1.94 50.18 18.35
C LYS A 4 1.77 48.68 18.03
N MET A 5 1.12 48.33 16.91
CA MET A 5 0.79 46.92 16.59
C MET A 5 1.98 46.10 16.10
N ALA A 6 2.91 46.69 15.33
CA ALA A 6 4.10 46.00 14.86
C ALA A 6 5.10 45.69 15.99
N GLN A 7 5.15 46.55 17.01
CA GLN A 7 6.07 46.39 18.14
C GLN A 7 5.58 45.30 19.11
N SER A 8 4.26 45.17 19.31
CA SER A 8 3.69 44.04 20.07
C SER A 8 3.79 42.71 19.32
N ALA A 9 3.63 42.70 17.99
CA ALA A 9 3.73 41.47 17.20
C ALA A 9 5.13 40.82 17.22
N MET A 10 6.20 41.62 17.26
CA MET A 10 7.57 41.10 17.37
C MET A 10 7.88 40.51 18.75
N GLU A 11 7.24 40.99 19.82
CA GLU A 11 7.41 40.49 21.19
C GLU A 11 6.74 39.11 21.37
N PHE A 12 5.58 38.91 20.71
CA PHE A 12 4.91 37.60 20.67
C PHE A 12 5.66 36.57 19.83
N LEU A 13 6.33 36.96 18.73
CA LEU A 13 7.13 36.03 17.94
C LEU A 13 8.39 35.55 18.70
N MET A 14 8.97 36.40 19.54
CA MET A 14 10.21 36.10 20.26
C MET A 14 10.02 35.14 21.44
N THR A 15 8.89 35.21 22.14
CA THR A 15 8.59 34.40 23.34
C THR A 15 7.96 33.05 23.00
N TYR A 16 7.13 33.01 21.96
CA TYR A 16 6.59 31.75 21.42
C TYR A 16 7.49 31.13 20.34
N GLY A 17 8.60 31.77 19.99
CA GLY A 17 9.58 31.26 19.02
C GLY A 17 10.16 29.90 19.41
N TRP A 18 10.33 29.64 20.72
CA TRP A 18 10.75 28.33 21.20
C TRP A 18 9.67 27.25 21.00
N ALA A 19 8.40 27.60 21.20
CA ALA A 19 7.29 26.69 20.94
C ALA A 19 7.18 26.36 19.44
N LEU A 20 7.39 27.36 18.56
CA LEU A 20 7.40 27.14 17.13
C LEU A 20 8.60 26.31 16.66
N LEU A 21 9.78 26.52 17.26
CA LEU A 21 10.97 25.72 17.00
C LEU A 21 10.73 24.24 17.36
N ILE A 22 10.13 23.98 18.53
CA ILE A 22 9.76 22.61 18.92
C ILE A 22 8.78 21.99 17.93
N MET A 23 7.77 22.73 17.46
CA MET A 23 6.80 22.20 16.49
C MET A 23 7.45 21.80 15.17
N VAL A 24 8.37 22.62 14.64
CA VAL A 24 9.09 22.29 13.41
C VAL A 24 9.97 21.05 13.61
N ILE A 25 10.64 20.93 14.75
CA ILE A 25 11.45 19.75 15.08
C ILE A 25 10.57 18.49 15.15
N ILE A 26 9.41 18.55 15.80
CA ILE A 26 8.49 17.41 15.89
C ILE A 26 8.03 16.97 14.50
N ILE A 27 7.64 17.92 13.64
CA ILE A 27 7.24 17.61 12.26
C ILE A 27 8.41 16.99 11.48
N ALA A 28 9.62 17.51 11.63
CA ALA A 28 10.81 16.96 10.98
C ALA A 28 11.09 15.52 11.43
N VAL A 29 10.97 15.23 12.73
CA VAL A 29 11.15 13.87 13.27
C VAL A 29 10.02 12.94 12.80
N LEU A 30 8.77 13.38 12.79
CA LEU A 30 7.64 12.60 12.27
C LEU A 30 7.79 12.28 10.78
N PHE A 31 8.32 13.22 10.00
CA PHE A 31 8.63 13.03 8.59
C PHE A 31 9.77 12.02 8.40
N TYR A 32 10.82 12.12 9.22
CA TYR A 32 11.94 11.17 9.23
C TYR A 32 11.50 9.75 9.60
N LEU A 33 10.57 9.61 10.55
CA LEU A 33 10.01 8.31 10.95
C LEU A 33 8.99 7.75 9.94
N GLY A 34 8.66 8.48 8.87
CA GLY A 34 7.76 8.01 7.81
C GLY A 34 6.30 7.84 8.26
N ILE A 35 5.89 8.43 9.39
CA ILE A 35 4.52 8.31 9.93
C ILE A 35 3.50 8.99 9.01
N LEU A 36 3.93 10.01 8.27
CA LEU A 36 3.11 10.75 7.30
C LEU A 36 3.08 10.09 5.92
N GLN A 37 3.79 8.98 5.71
CA GLN A 37 3.74 8.25 4.45
C GLN A 37 2.51 7.35 4.43
N PRO A 38 1.65 7.42 3.39
CA PRO A 38 0.54 6.49 3.24
C PRO A 38 1.12 5.08 3.08
N LYS A 39 0.96 4.24 4.09
CA LYS A 39 1.33 2.83 4.01
C LYS A 39 0.34 2.16 3.06
N THR A 40 0.83 1.65 1.93
CA THR A 40 0.02 0.75 1.11
C THR A 40 -0.33 -0.47 1.97
N PRO A 41 -1.61 -0.86 2.05
CA PRO A 41 -1.99 -2.04 2.82
C PRO A 41 -1.34 -3.27 2.20
N ASN A 42 -0.29 -3.77 2.84
CA ASN A 42 0.36 -5.04 2.49
C ASN A 42 -0.33 -6.25 3.14
N SER A 43 -1.57 -6.09 3.62
CA SER A 43 -2.32 -7.17 4.26
C SER A 43 -3.17 -7.90 3.22
N LEU A 44 -2.92 -9.20 3.07
CA LEU A 44 -3.77 -10.09 2.30
C LEU A 44 -4.67 -10.88 3.26
N ILE A 45 -5.98 -10.88 3.01
CA ILE A 45 -6.94 -11.65 3.78
C ILE A 45 -7.43 -12.79 2.90
N PHE A 46 -7.22 -14.03 3.33
CA PHE A 46 -7.67 -15.22 2.62
C PHE A 46 -8.54 -16.10 3.48
N SER A 47 -9.42 -16.86 2.83
CA SER A 47 -10.18 -17.93 3.46
C SER A 47 -9.25 -19.08 3.88
N PRO A 48 -9.56 -19.84 4.95
CA PRO A 48 -8.73 -20.95 5.40
C PRO A 48 -8.41 -21.96 4.30
N GLY A 49 -7.13 -22.35 4.20
CA GLY A 49 -6.60 -23.24 3.18
C GLY A 49 -5.99 -22.54 1.97
N PHE A 50 -5.96 -21.21 1.95
CA PHE A 50 -5.20 -20.39 1.02
C PHE A 50 -4.21 -19.52 1.79
N SER A 51 -3.01 -19.36 1.23
CA SER A 51 -1.95 -18.55 1.81
C SER A 51 -1.26 -17.75 0.72
N ALA A 52 -0.67 -16.62 1.09
CA ALA A 52 0.26 -15.91 0.22
C ALA A 52 1.45 -15.44 1.05
N SER A 53 2.65 -15.71 0.56
CA SER A 53 3.91 -15.34 1.22
C SER A 53 4.22 -13.86 1.00
N SER A 54 3.90 -13.37 -0.20
CA SER A 54 4.31 -12.05 -0.65
C SER A 54 3.48 -11.62 -1.86
N PHE A 55 3.26 -10.32 -2.00
CA PHE A 55 2.78 -9.74 -3.22
C PHE A 55 3.50 -8.42 -3.51
N ARG A 56 3.57 -8.06 -4.79
CA ARG A 56 4.11 -6.79 -5.27
C ARG A 56 3.22 -6.26 -6.39
N VAL A 57 2.92 -4.98 -6.35
CA VAL A 57 2.19 -4.28 -7.41
C VAL A 57 3.14 -3.23 -7.98
N GLY A 58 3.41 -3.29 -9.27
CA GLY A 58 4.26 -2.37 -10.01
C GLY A 58 3.56 -1.03 -10.23
N ASN A 59 4.33 0.06 -10.16
CA ASN A 59 3.81 1.40 -10.38
C ASN A 59 3.49 1.62 -11.87
N GLY A 60 2.22 1.91 -12.17
CA GLY A 60 1.80 2.51 -13.45
C GLY A 60 1.47 1.56 -14.61
N THR A 61 1.77 0.26 -14.52
CA THR A 61 1.59 -0.70 -15.64
C THR A 61 0.65 -1.86 -15.33
N GLY A 62 -0.18 -1.79 -14.27
CA GLY A 62 -1.09 -2.89 -13.90
C GLY A 62 -0.42 -4.22 -13.52
N ALA A 63 0.92 -4.28 -13.59
CA ALA A 63 1.70 -5.47 -13.29
C ALA A 63 1.65 -5.77 -11.80
N PHE A 64 1.18 -6.95 -11.45
CA PHE A 64 1.22 -7.45 -10.10
C PHE A 64 1.87 -8.84 -10.12
N GLU A 65 2.49 -9.17 -9.00
CA GLU A 65 3.02 -10.49 -8.77
C GLU A 65 2.65 -10.93 -7.36
N LEU A 66 2.04 -12.11 -7.28
CA LEU A 66 1.53 -12.69 -6.06
C LEU A 66 2.13 -14.08 -5.91
N ASP A 67 2.74 -14.35 -4.77
CA ASP A 67 3.09 -15.71 -4.38
C ASP A 67 1.87 -16.34 -3.71
N PHE A 68 1.25 -17.29 -4.38
CA PHE A 68 0.01 -17.92 -3.93
C PHE A 68 0.25 -19.39 -3.60
N GLY A 69 -0.20 -19.79 -2.41
CA GLY A 69 -0.13 -21.14 -1.88
C GLY A 69 -1.49 -21.66 -1.41
N HIS A 70 -1.60 -22.99 -1.35
CA HIS A 70 -2.87 -23.65 -1.10
C HIS A 70 -2.72 -25.02 -0.42
N ALA A 71 -3.73 -25.45 0.35
CA ALA A 71 -3.72 -26.72 1.08
C ALA A 71 -5.04 -27.54 1.07
N LYS A 72 -5.93 -27.44 0.06
CA LYS A 72 -7.17 -28.28 0.00
C LYS A 72 -6.97 -29.67 -0.63
N GLY A 73 -5.76 -30.15 -0.85
CA GLY A 73 -5.52 -31.52 -1.34
C GLY A 73 -5.77 -31.75 -2.84
N GLN A 74 -6.20 -30.73 -3.58
CA GLN A 74 -6.42 -30.76 -5.03
C GLN A 74 -5.43 -29.80 -5.71
N THR A 75 -5.08 -30.07 -6.97
CA THR A 75 -4.24 -29.16 -7.76
C THR A 75 -5.09 -28.03 -8.32
N ILE A 76 -4.71 -26.78 -8.05
CA ILE A 76 -5.38 -25.59 -8.56
C ILE A 76 -4.69 -25.11 -9.82
N ARG A 77 -5.48 -24.65 -10.80
CA ARG A 77 -4.97 -24.04 -12.01
C ARG A 77 -5.46 -22.60 -12.14
N VAL A 78 -4.54 -21.66 -12.10
CA VAL A 78 -4.83 -20.23 -12.23
C VAL A 78 -4.86 -19.88 -13.71
N THR A 79 -6.02 -19.43 -14.19
CA THR A 79 -6.26 -19.09 -15.60
C THR A 79 -6.35 -17.59 -15.85
N LYS A 80 -6.76 -16.83 -14.83
CA LYS A 80 -6.92 -15.38 -14.91
C LYS A 80 -6.48 -14.75 -13.61
N ALA A 81 -5.91 -13.55 -13.72
CA ALA A 81 -5.64 -12.72 -12.58
C ALA A 81 -5.74 -11.24 -12.98
N GLY A 82 -6.06 -10.40 -12.01
CA GLY A 82 -6.34 -8.99 -12.25
C GLY A 82 -6.26 -8.19 -10.96
N CYS A 83 -6.04 -6.89 -11.11
CA CYS A 83 -6.06 -5.94 -10.00
C CYS A 83 -7.21 -4.95 -10.21
N SER A 84 -7.81 -4.52 -9.09
CA SER A 84 -8.83 -3.48 -9.06
C SER A 84 -8.52 -2.50 -7.93
N MET A 85 -8.83 -1.22 -8.13
CA MET A 85 -8.65 -0.17 -7.12
C MET A 85 -9.82 -0.06 -6.14
N GLN A 86 -10.83 -0.93 -6.26
CA GLN A 86 -12.03 -0.93 -5.43
C GLN A 86 -12.00 -2.10 -4.43
N GLU A 87 -12.16 -1.81 -3.13
CA GLU A 87 -12.49 -2.84 -2.15
C GLU A 87 -13.95 -3.31 -2.39
N ILE A 88 -14.19 -4.62 -2.24
CA ILE A 88 -15.49 -5.35 -2.24
C ILE A 88 -16.11 -5.81 -3.62
N PRO A 89 -17.08 -6.75 -3.63
CA PRO A 89 -17.02 -8.03 -4.35
C PRO A 89 -17.89 -7.97 -5.62
N ALA A 90 -17.47 -7.23 -6.64
CA ALA A 90 -18.15 -7.25 -7.93
C ALA A 90 -17.30 -7.99 -8.95
N LEU A 91 -17.90 -8.99 -9.59
CA LEU A 91 -17.32 -9.90 -10.60
C LEU A 91 -16.86 -9.23 -11.91
N THR A 92 -16.62 -7.91 -11.89
CA THR A 92 -16.13 -7.11 -13.02
C THR A 92 -14.75 -6.56 -12.66
N GLN A 93 -13.78 -7.46 -12.54
CA GLN A 93 -12.36 -7.11 -12.44
C GLN A 93 -11.75 -7.11 -13.85
N SER A 94 -10.74 -6.26 -14.09
CA SER A 94 -9.88 -6.37 -15.28
C SER A 94 -9.08 -7.66 -15.16
N LEU A 95 -9.68 -8.77 -15.59
CA LEU A 95 -9.08 -10.09 -15.55
C LEU A 95 -8.24 -10.27 -16.82
N THR A 96 -6.93 -10.22 -16.65
CA THR A 96 -6.01 -10.60 -17.73
C THR A 96 -5.94 -12.13 -17.80
N ASN A 97 -6.15 -12.69 -19.00
CA ASN A 97 -5.95 -14.11 -19.21
C ASN A 97 -4.44 -14.39 -19.16
N LEU A 98 -4.01 -15.33 -18.32
CA LEU A 98 -2.64 -15.78 -18.37
C LEU A 98 -2.44 -16.65 -19.61
N THR A 99 -1.49 -16.28 -20.47
CA THR A 99 -1.13 -17.02 -21.68
C THR A 99 -0.66 -18.44 -21.37
N ASN A 100 -0.11 -18.65 -20.16
CA ASN A 100 0.20 -19.96 -19.61
C ASN A 100 -0.45 -20.12 -18.24
N PRO A 101 -1.36 -21.10 -18.06
CA PRO A 101 -2.00 -21.31 -16.77
C PRO A 101 -0.97 -21.80 -15.73
N VAL A 102 -0.95 -21.16 -14.56
CA VAL A 102 -0.07 -21.56 -13.45
C VAL A 102 -0.72 -22.70 -12.69
N VAL A 103 -0.05 -23.85 -12.65
CA VAL A 103 -0.50 -25.06 -11.94
C VAL A 103 0.15 -25.10 -10.56
N ILE A 104 -0.67 -25.21 -9.52
CA ILE A 104 -0.25 -25.16 -8.12
C ILE A 104 -0.72 -26.43 -7.43
N PRO A 105 0.18 -27.43 -7.26
CA PRO A 105 -0.10 -28.61 -6.44
C PRO A 105 -0.42 -28.24 -5.00
N SER A 106 -1.24 -29.06 -4.34
CA SER A 106 -1.56 -28.86 -2.91
C SER A 106 -0.28 -28.89 -2.06
N GLY A 107 -0.20 -27.97 -1.09
CA GLY A 107 0.95 -27.80 -0.20
C GLY A 107 2.11 -27.00 -0.80
N THR A 108 1.98 -26.51 -2.03
CA THR A 108 3.02 -25.68 -2.68
C THR A 108 2.56 -24.24 -2.87
N HIS A 109 3.54 -23.35 -3.05
CA HIS A 109 3.31 -21.96 -3.45
C HIS A 109 3.95 -21.71 -4.82
N LYS A 110 3.34 -20.84 -5.63
CA LYS A 110 3.82 -20.44 -6.95
C LYS A 110 3.55 -18.97 -7.18
N TRP A 111 4.50 -18.33 -7.88
CA TRP A 111 4.35 -16.98 -8.37
C TRP A 111 3.33 -16.93 -9.51
N ILE A 112 2.36 -16.04 -9.36
CA ILE A 112 1.39 -15.65 -10.38
C ILE A 112 1.77 -14.23 -10.77
N ILE A 113 2.12 -14.03 -12.03
CA ILE A 113 2.41 -12.72 -12.61
C ILE A 113 1.24 -12.39 -13.52
N GLY A 114 0.60 -11.25 -13.29
CA GLY A 114 -0.49 -10.75 -14.13
C GLY A 114 -0.39 -9.25 -14.29
N GLY A 115 -1.00 -8.72 -15.33
CA GLY A 115 -0.88 -7.32 -15.71
C GLY A 115 -0.87 -7.16 -17.22
N ASP A 116 -1.74 -6.29 -17.68
CA ASP A 116 -1.77 -5.69 -19.00
C ASP A 116 -0.62 -4.69 -19.09
N SER A 117 0.30 -4.90 -20.04
CA SER A 117 1.29 -3.86 -20.39
C SER A 117 0.60 -2.70 -21.08
#